data_AF-A0A929K2J7-F1
#
_entry.id   AF-A0A929K2J7-F1
#
_cell.length_a   1.000
_cell.length_b   1.000
_cell.length_c   1.000
_cell.angle_alpha   90.00
_cell.angle_beta   90.00
_cell.angle_gamma   90.00
#
_symmetry.space_group_name_H-M   'P 1'
#
loop_
_entity.id
_entity.type
_entity.pdbx_description
1 polymer ?
#
loop_
_entity_poly.entity_id
_entity_poly.type
_entity_poly.pdbx_seq_one_letter_code
_entity_poly.pdbx_strand_id
1 'polypeptide(L)'
;NQDKHNIYLKLAIDGKSSKPFSALTLPPFFKFERQGNKDKIIEVSRMRYARKRKEIEGKIGRWDIEDSRGKEKCNCKNNILPLRFHSGTKGKQ
;
A
#
# COMPACT_ATOMS: atom_id res chain seq x y z
N ASN A 1 16.38 22.74 19.58
CA ASN A 1 16.85 22.20 18.29
C ASN A 1 15.80 21.20 17.83
N GLN A 2 15.01 21.52 16.80
CA GLN A 2 13.91 20.66 16.34
C GLN A 2 14.30 20.10 14.98
N ASP A 3 14.60 18.80 14.94
CA ASP A 3 15.05 18.16 13.72
C ASP A 3 13.96 18.29 12.64
N LYS A 4 14.34 18.91 11.52
CA LYS A 4 13.50 19.02 10.33
C LYS A 4 13.14 17.59 9.94
N HIS A 5 11.85 17.29 9.72
CA HIS A 5 11.27 15.95 9.41
C HIS A 5 10.60 15.18 10.56
N ASN A 6 10.47 15.75 11.77
CA ASN A 6 9.64 15.17 12.82
C ASN A 6 8.16 15.59 12.72
N ILE A 7 7.23 14.63 12.81
CA ILE A 7 5.78 14.88 12.86
C ILE A 7 5.16 14.32 14.13
N TYR A 8 4.07 14.94 14.59
CA TYR A 8 3.27 14.48 15.73
C TYR A 8 1.83 14.25 15.27
N LEU A 9 1.32 13.03 15.44
CA LEU A 9 -0.01 12.66 14.96
C LEU A 9 -0.79 11.87 16.02
N LYS A 10 -2.12 11.90 15.92
CA LYS A 10 -3.07 11.04 16.63
C LYS A 10 -3.90 10.29 15.60
N LEU A 11 -4.12 9.00 15.79
CA LEU A 11 -4.92 8.17 14.89
C LEU A 11 -6.31 7.98 15.49
N ALA A 12 -7.34 8.01 14.65
CA ALA A 12 -8.67 7.59 15.06
C ALA A 12 -8.78 6.07 14.85
N ILE A 13 -8.85 5.32 15.96
CA ILE A 13 -9.04 3.87 15.96
C ILE A 13 -10.43 3.62 16.53
N ASP A 14 -11.29 2.96 15.74
CA ASP A 14 -12.68 2.66 16.13
C ASP A 14 -13.45 3.89 16.66
N GLY A 15 -13.25 5.04 16.02
CA GLY A 15 -13.90 6.31 16.38
C GLY A 15 -13.32 7.01 17.61
N LYS A 16 -12.31 6.44 18.29
CA LYS A 16 -11.62 7.07 19.43
C LYS A 16 -10.23 7.54 19.04
N SER A 17 -9.84 8.72 19.54
CA SER A 17 -8.48 9.24 19.33
C SER A 17 -7.45 8.43 20.12
N SER A 18 -6.42 7.96 19.43
CA SER A 18 -5.30 7.23 20.03
C SER A 18 -4.38 8.15 20.83
N LYS A 19 -3.47 7.53 21.59
CA LYS A 19 -2.33 8.23 22.19
C LYS A 19 -1.50 8.88 21.06
N PRO A 20 -1.07 10.15 21.23
CA PRO A 20 -0.19 10.79 20.26
C PRO A 20 1.17 10.09 20.20
N PHE A 21 1.72 10.00 19.00
CA PHE A 21 3.08 9.54 18.79
C PHE A 21 3.83 10.48 17.86
N SER A 22 5.15 10.52 18.02
CA SER A 22 6.07 11.17 17.12
C SER A 22 6.59 10.17 16.09
N ALA A 23 6.79 10.64 14.86
CA ALA A 23 7.41 9.87 13.81
C ALA A 23 8.43 10.72 13.05
N LEU A 24 9.51 10.08 12.63
CA LEU A 24 10.46 10.65 11.69
C LEU A 24 9.95 10.38 10.26
N THR A 25 9.86 11.44 9.46
CA THR A 25 9.46 11.34 8.05
C THR A 25 10.67 11.13 7.15
N LEU A 26 10.40 10.64 5.94
CA LEU A 26 11.44 10.53 4.93
C LEU A 26 11.93 11.94 4.53
N PRO A 27 13.25 12.13 4.36
CA PRO A 27 13.79 13.39 3.86
C PRO A 27 13.25 13.66 2.44
N PRO A 28 13.17 14.92 2.00
CA PRO A 28 12.54 15.25 0.74
C PRO A 28 13.38 14.70 -0.42
N PHE A 29 12.69 14.17 -1.43
CA PHE A 29 13.29 13.51 -2.58
C PHE A 29 13.88 14.52 -3.58
N PHE A 30 14.97 15.21 -3.23
CA PHE A 30 15.55 16.27 -4.07
C PHE A 30 16.37 15.78 -5.27
N LYS A 31 16.77 14.50 -5.31
CA LYS A 31 17.75 13.99 -6.29
C LYS A 31 17.33 12.71 -7.02
N PHE A 32 16.06 12.33 -6.95
CA PHE A 32 15.59 11.13 -7.64
C PHE A 32 15.18 11.45 -9.07
N GLU A 33 15.95 10.93 -10.03
CA GLU A 33 15.53 10.89 -11.42
C GLU A 33 14.32 9.96 -11.59
N ARG A 34 13.41 10.31 -12.50
CA ARG A 34 12.27 9.45 -12.82
C ARG A 34 12.78 8.16 -13.45
N GLN A 35 12.62 7.05 -12.74
CA GLN A 35 13.11 5.74 -13.17
C GLN A 35 12.32 5.11 -14.34
N GLY A 36 11.32 5.80 -14.92
CA GLY A 36 10.46 5.25 -15.98
C GLY A 36 9.55 4.08 -15.56
N ASN A 37 9.59 3.64 -14.30
CA ASN A 37 8.95 2.42 -13.82
C ASN A 37 7.42 2.53 -13.60
N LYS A 38 6.79 3.64 -13.98
CA LYS A 38 5.38 3.93 -13.65
C LYS A 38 4.45 2.81 -14.12
N ASP A 39 4.54 2.42 -15.38
CA ASP A 39 3.60 1.45 -15.97
C ASP A 39 3.81 0.05 -15.39
N LYS A 40 5.07 -0.33 -15.15
CA LYS A 40 5.44 -1.58 -14.47
C LYS A 40 4.89 -1.64 -13.05
N ILE A 41 4.95 -0.53 -12.30
CA ILE A 41 4.40 -0.47 -10.94
C ILE A 41 2.87 -0.62 -10.98
N ILE A 42 2.20 0.06 -11.92
CA ILE A 42 0.75 -0.03 -12.09
C ILE A 42 0.34 -1.48 -12.40
N GLU A 43 1.03 -2.13 -13.31
CA GLU A 43 0.75 -3.51 -13.71
C GLU A 43 0.95 -4.48 -12.54
N VAL A 44 2.12 -4.45 -11.88
CA VAL A 44 2.44 -5.34 -10.75
C VAL A 44 1.49 -5.10 -9.57
N SER A 45 1.13 -3.85 -9.29
CA SER A 45 0.18 -3.50 -8.23
C SER A 45 -1.20 -4.07 -8.53
N ARG A 46 -1.71 -3.88 -9.75
CA ARG A 46 -3.01 -4.44 -10.17
C ARG A 46 -3.02 -5.96 -10.12
N MET A 47 -1.95 -6.61 -10.57
CA MET A 47 -1.82 -8.06 -10.54
C MET A 47 -1.90 -8.63 -9.11
N ARG A 48 -1.34 -7.92 -8.13
CA ARG A 48 -1.28 -8.37 -6.73
C ARG A 48 -2.51 -8.00 -5.91
N TYR A 49 -2.98 -6.78 -6.07
CA TYR A 49 -3.94 -6.17 -5.15
C TYR A 49 -5.31 -5.91 -5.77
N ALA A 50 -5.42 -5.82 -7.10
CA ALA A 50 -6.71 -5.62 -7.74
C ALA A 50 -7.51 -6.93 -7.81
N ARG A 51 -8.82 -6.78 -7.95
CA ARG A 51 -9.79 -7.87 -8.19
C ARG A 51 -10.59 -7.55 -9.44
N LYS A 52 -11.17 -8.58 -10.06
CA LYS A 52 -12.03 -8.39 -11.23
C LYS A 52 -13.27 -7.59 -10.82
N ARG A 53 -13.64 -6.63 -11.66
CA ARG A 53 -14.80 -5.76 -11.43
C ARG A 53 -16.09 -6.54 -11.14
N LYS A 54 -16.39 -7.56 -11.96
CA LYS A 54 -17.56 -8.45 -11.78
C LYS A 54 -17.60 -9.14 -10.42
N GLU A 55 -16.45 -9.54 -9.88
CA GLU A 55 -16.37 -10.17 -8.54
C GLU A 55 -16.68 -9.16 -7.44
N ILE A 56 -16.20 -7.92 -7.58
CA ILE A 56 -16.44 -6.85 -6.62
C ILE A 56 -17.89 -6.36 -6.69
N GLU A 57 -18.44 -6.14 -7.88
CA GLU A 57 -19.84 -5.74 -8.07
C GLU A 57 -20.80 -6.80 -7.49
N GLY A 58 -20.52 -8.08 -7.73
CA GLY A 58 -21.29 -9.16 -7.11
C GLY A 58 -21.15 -9.19 -5.59
N LYS A 59 -19.99 -8.84 -5.03
CA LYS A 59 -19.81 -8.70 -3.58
C LYS A 59 -20.54 -7.50 -3.00
N ILE A 60 -20.54 -6.35 -3.69
CA ILE A 60 -21.24 -5.14 -3.27
C ILE A 60 -22.74 -5.43 -3.21
N GLY A 61 -23.32 -6.01 -4.27
CA GLY A 61 -24.75 -6.35 -4.26
C GLY A 61 -25.15 -7.40 -3.22
N ARG A 62 -24.20 -8.25 -2.75
CA ARG A 62 -24.43 -9.16 -1.61
C ARG A 62 -24.21 -8.49 -0.26
N TRP A 63 -23.29 -7.53 -0.17
CA TRP A 63 -23.01 -6.75 1.04
C TRP A 63 -24.20 -5.90 1.48
N ASP A 64 -25.01 -5.41 0.54
CA ASP A 64 -26.27 -4.71 0.87
C ASP A 64 -27.31 -5.65 1.52
N ILE A 65 -27.11 -6.98 1.46
CA ILE A 65 -28.05 -8.02 1.93
C ILE A 65 -27.50 -8.78 3.17
N GLU A 66 -26.18 -8.84 3.38
CA GLU A 66 -25.52 -9.75 4.35
C GLU A 66 -24.71 -9.06 5.47
N ASP A 67 -25.22 -7.99 6.10
CA ASP A 67 -24.58 -7.36 7.29
C ASP A 67 -24.59 -8.24 8.57
N SER A 68 -24.76 -9.56 8.47
CA SER A 68 -24.93 -10.41 9.67
C SER A 68 -23.97 -11.58 9.81
N ARG A 69 -23.33 -12.14 8.78
CA ARG A 69 -22.56 -13.39 8.97
C ARG A 69 -21.37 -13.56 8.02
N GLY A 70 -20.17 -13.43 8.58
CA GLY A 70 -19.04 -14.32 8.27
C GLY A 70 -18.26 -14.08 6.98
N LYS A 71 -17.01 -13.61 7.12
CA LYS A 71 -16.09 -13.26 6.03
C LYS A 71 -15.76 -14.43 5.10
N GLU A 72 -16.15 -14.34 3.83
CA GLU A 72 -15.66 -15.24 2.76
C GLU A 72 -14.32 -14.73 2.17
N LYS A 73 -13.35 -15.65 2.02
CA LYS A 73 -11.95 -15.34 1.67
C LYS A 73 -11.79 -14.99 0.18
N CYS A 74 -11.07 -13.91 -0.11
CA CYS A 74 -10.60 -13.64 -1.47
C CYS A 74 -9.59 -14.71 -1.89
N ASN A 75 -9.94 -15.52 -2.88
CA ASN A 75 -9.03 -16.51 -3.44
C ASN A 75 -8.09 -15.86 -4.47
N CYS A 76 -6.94 -15.36 -4.02
CA CYS A 76 -5.83 -15.03 -4.91
C CYS A 76 -5.00 -16.29 -5.15
N LYS A 77 -5.41 -17.17 -6.07
CA LYS A 77 -4.49 -18.19 -6.59
C LYS A 77 -3.47 -17.49 -7.50
N ASN A 78 -2.34 -17.18 -6.86
CA ASN A 78 -0.96 -17.21 -7.32
C ASN A 78 -0.67 -16.87 -8.78
N ASN A 79 0.11 -15.80 -8.96
CA ASN A 79 1.35 -15.85 -9.72
C ASN A 79 2.36 -14.91 -9.04
N ILE A 80 3.04 -15.42 -8.02
CA ILE A 80 4.15 -14.71 -7.37
C ILE A 80 5.37 -14.90 -8.27
N LEU A 81 5.52 -14.05 -9.28
CA LEU A 81 6.84 -13.85 -9.88
C LEU A 81 7.70 -13.11 -8.84
N PRO A 82 8.89 -13.61 -8.49
CA PRO A 82 9.74 -12.98 -7.50
C PRO A 82 10.17 -11.60 -8.01
N LEU A 83 9.91 -10.56 -7.23
CA LEU A 83 10.51 -9.24 -7.47
C LEU A 83 12.00 -9.36 -7.17
N ARG A 84 12.82 -9.58 -8.20
CA ARG A 84 14.26 -9.30 -8.09
C ARG A 84 14.45 -7.79 -8.06
N PHE A 85 14.51 -7.24 -6.85
CA PHE A 85 15.10 -5.93 -6.60
C PHE A 85 16.57 -6.03 -7.00
N HIS A 86 16.94 -5.50 -8.17
CA HIS A 86 18.34 -5.26 -8.47
C HIS A 86 18.72 -4.00 -7.70
N SER A 87 19.25 -4.16 -6.49
CA SER A 87 19.92 -3.08 -5.78
C SER A 87 21.13 -2.69 -6.62
N GLY A 88 21.00 -1.62 -7.41
CA GLY A 88 22.09 -1.03 -8.16
C GLY A 88 23.07 -0.36 -7.21
N THR A 89 23.93 -1.12 -6.54
CA THR A 89 25.15 -0.59 -5.94
C THR A 89 26.23 -0.54 -7.03
N LYS A 90 26.28 0.55 -7.80
CA LYS A 90 27.50 0.90 -8.52
C LYS A 90 28.36 1.77 -7.59
N GLY A 91 29.08 1.11 -6.69
CA GLY A 91 30.32 1.66 -6.17
C GLY A 91 31.36 1.55 -7.29
N LYS A 92 31.85 2.69 -7.79
CA LYS A 92 33.09 2.76 -8.54
C LYS A 92 34.11 3.47 -7.65
N GLN A 93 35.28 2.84 -7.58
CA GLN A 93 36.52 3.32 -6.99
C GLN A 93 36.92 4.67 -7.58
#